data_AF-A0A354FE98-F1
#
_entry.id   AF-A0A354FE98-F1
#
_cell.length_a   1.000
_cell.length_b   1.000
_cell.length_c   1.000
_cell.angle_alpha   90.00
_cell.angle_beta   90.00
_cell.angle_gamma   90.00
#
_symmetry.space_group_name_H-M   'P 1'
#
loop_
_entity.id
_entity.type
_entity.pdbx_description
1 polymer ?
#
loop_
_entity_poly.entity_id
_entity_poly.type
_entity_poly.pdbx_seq_one_letter_code
_entity_poly.pdbx_strand_id
1 'polypeptide(L)' 'MDADDIRRALTRIAHEILEKNAGTEDLVLIGIRRRGVPLARRIADRIKK' A
#
# COMPACT_ATOMS: atom_id res chain seq x y z
N MET A 1 -1.82 -18.04 -5.04
CA MET A 1 -1.57 -17.02 -4.00
C MET A 1 -2.64 -17.19 -2.95
N ASP A 2 -2.23 -17.56 -1.75
CA ASP A 2 -3.13 -17.62 -0.61
C ASP A 2 -3.32 -16.21 0.00
N ALA A 3 -4.17 -16.12 1.02
CA ALA A 3 -4.43 -14.84 1.67
C ALA A 3 -3.20 -14.27 2.41
N ASP A 4 -2.27 -15.13 2.84
CA ASP A 4 -1.03 -14.73 3.50
C ASP A 4 -0.01 -14.16 2.52
N ASP A 5 0.12 -14.75 1.33
CA ASP A 5 0.95 -14.23 0.24
C ASP A 5 0.54 -12.80 -0.11
N ILE A 6 -0.78 -12.55 -0.22
CA ILE A 6 -1.32 -11.22 -0.51
C ILE A 6 -1.01 -10.27 0.63
N ARG A 7 -1.17 -10.69 1.89
CA ARG A 7 -0.84 -9.86 3.06
C ARG A 7 0.63 -9.46 3.06
N ARG A 8 1.55 -10.42 2.84
CA ARG A 8 2.99 -10.16 2.79
C ARG A 8 3.35 -9.24 1.63
N ALA A 9 2.78 -9.46 0.45
CA ALA A 9 2.99 -8.61 -0.71
C ALA A 9 2.56 -7.16 -0.46
N LEU A 10 1.40 -6.94 0.17
CA LEU A 10 0.91 -5.60 0.50
C LEU A 10 1.82 -4.88 1.53
N THR A 11 2.28 -5.60 2.56
CA THR A 11 3.24 -5.03 3.53
C THR A 11 4.55 -4.65 2.83
N ARG A 12 5.09 -5.51 1.96
CA ARG A 12 6.31 -5.21 1.20
C ARG A 12 6.14 -3.97 0.32
N ILE A 13 5.04 -3.87 -0.42
CA ILE A 13 4.73 -2.71 -1.27
C ILE A 13 4.64 -1.43 -0.41
N ALA A 14 4.01 -1.49 0.76
CA ALA A 14 3.91 -0.34 1.66
C ALA A 14 5.30 0.17 2.10
N HIS A 15 6.21 -0.73 2.51
CA HIS A 15 7.58 -0.35 2.86
C HIS A 15 8.35 0.24 1.68
N GLU A 16 8.28 -0.39 0.51
CA GLU A 16 8.97 0.13 -0.70
C GLU A 16 8.48 1.52 -1.10
N ILE A 17 7.19 1.83 -0.92
CA ILE A 17 6.65 3.17 -1.16
C ILE A 17 7.28 4.18 -0.19
N LEU A 18 7.39 3.85 1.10
CA LEU A 18 7.97 4.74 2.11
C LEU A 18 9.45 5.00 1.87
N GLU A 19 10.22 3.94 1.60
CA GLU A 19 11.66 4.04 1.32
C GLU A 19 11.92 4.93 0.09
N LYS A 20 11.11 4.81 -0.96
CA LYS A 20 11.25 5.60 -2.18
C LYS A 20 10.87 7.07 -2.03
N ASN A 21 9.96 7.38 -1.11
CA ASN A 21 9.43 8.74 -0.92
C ASN A 21 9.98 9.42 0.35
N ALA A 22 10.96 8.81 1.03
CA ALA A 22 11.57 9.31 2.26
C ALA A 22 10.57 9.65 3.38
N GLY A 23 9.41 8.97 3.41
CA GLY A 23 8.37 9.19 4.41
C GLY A 23 6.97 9.33 3.82
N THR A 24 6.09 10.01 4.56
CA THR A 24 4.66 10.14 4.24
C THR A 24 4.19 11.59 4.08
N GLU A 25 5.06 12.57 4.28
CA GLU A 25 4.70 13.99 4.40
C GLU A 25 3.90 14.50 3.19
N ASP A 26 4.34 14.17 1.97
CA ASP A 26 3.68 14.54 0.71
C ASP A 26 3.20 13.33 -0.11
N LEU A 27 2.92 12.20 0.53
CA LEU A 27 2.55 10.95 -0.15
C LEU A 27 1.04 10.84 -0.39
N VAL A 28 0.64 10.70 -1.66
CA VAL A 28 -0.76 10.45 -2.06
C VAL A 28 -0.90 9.12 -2.80
N LEU A 29 -1.90 8.32 -2.41
CA LEU A 29 -2.26 7.08 -3.10
C LEU A 29 -3.56 7.25 -3.90
N ILE A 30 -3.49 7.05 -5.22
CA ILE A 30 -4.65 7.15 -6.12
C ILE A 30 -5.06 5.75 -6.58
N GLY A 31 -6.26 5.32 -6.19
CA GLY A 31 -6.82 4.03 -6.59
C GLY A 31 -7.67 4.13 -7.86
N ILE A 32 -7.22 3.53 -8.97
CA ILE A 32 -7.98 3.49 -10.23
C ILE A 32 -9.02 2.36 -10.21
N ARG A 33 -10.25 2.64 -10.67
CA ARG A 33 -11.39 1.71 -10.67
C ARG A 33 -11.06 0.37 -11.36
N ARG A 34 -11.72 -0.74 -11.03
CA ARG A 34 -12.74 -0.96 -9.97
C ARG A 34 -12.12 -1.41 -8.63
N ARG A 35 -10.95 -2.07 -8.66
CA ARG A 35 -10.29 -2.66 -7.49
C ARG A 35 -9.10 -1.84 -6.96
N GLY A 36 -8.68 -0.77 -7.64
CA GLY A 36 -7.59 0.08 -7.17
C GLY A 36 -7.95 0.88 -5.93
N VAL A 37 -9.21 1.30 -5.76
CA VAL A 37 -9.68 2.01 -4.55
C VAL A 37 -9.50 1.18 -3.28
N PRO A 38 -10.02 -0.07 -3.17
CA PRO A 38 -9.79 -0.88 -1.98
C PRO A 38 -8.32 -1.29 -1.83
N LEU A 39 -7.56 -1.41 -2.91
CA LEU A 39 -6.12 -1.70 -2.84
C LEU A 39 -5.32 -0.53 -2.25
N ALA A 40 -5.57 0.69 -2.73
CA ALA A 40 -4.94 1.91 -2.22
C ALA A 40 -5.23 2.10 -0.72
N ARG A 41 -6.47 1.83 -0.28
CA ARG A 41 -6.83 1.83 1.13
C ARG A 41 -6.04 0.80 1.94
N ARG A 42 -5.94 -0.45 1.46
CA ARG A 42 -5.16 -1.49 2.13
C ARG A 42 -3.68 -1.13 2.28
N ILE A 43 -3.10 -0.48 1.26
CA ILE A 43 -1.70 -0.01 1.31
C ILE A 43 -1.58 1.12 2.33
N ALA A 44 -2.48 2.10 2.31
CA ALA A 44 -2.50 3.20 3.28
C ALA A 44 -2.59 2.70 4.73
N ASP A 45 -3.44 1.70 4.99
CA ASP A 45 -3.59 1.10 6.32
C ASP A 45 -2.31 0.41 6.80
N ARG A 46 -1.48 -0.10 5.89
CA ARG A 46 -0.19 -0.71 6.24
C ARG A 46 0.94 0.30 6.41
N ILE A 47 0.83 1.46 5.77
CA ILE A 47 1.76 2.57 5.98
C ILE A 47 1.55 3.22 7.35
N LYS A 48 0.30 3.33 7.81
CA LYS A 48 -0.06 3.97 9.10
C LYS A 48 0.20 3.11 10.33
N LYS A 49 0.36 1.80 10.15
CA LYS A 49 0.51 0.83 11.24
C LYS A 49 1.98 0.67 11.60
#